data_AF-A0A0R1HRD6-F1
#
_entry.id   AF-A0A0R1HRD6-F1
#
_cell.length_a   1.000
_cell.length_b   1.000
_cell.length_c   1.000
_cell.angle_alpha   90.00
_cell.angle_beta   90.00
_cell.angle_gamma   90.00
#
_symmetry.space_group_name_H-M   'P 1'
#
loop_
_entity.id
_entity.type
_entity.pdbx_description
1 polymer ?
#
loop_
_entity_poly.entity_id
_entity_poly.type
_entity_poly.pdbx_seq_one_letter_code
_entity_poly.pdbx_strand_id
1 'polypeptide(L)'
;MSRDSQVIPDERRNFWYNNPNNIQEGCGVVASNSDSIYNVLTYIKRHPDRVTFKPLEYGNVVTMGIDDQVPVANQDLYFPVNRLSVNLMTDDFVGEYSSLLDYFFNMTQNTRPDYHEVWITTSHIVDQHLFLVEISFE
;
A
#
# COMPACT_ATOMS: atom_id res chain seq x y z
N MET A 1 30.43 -32.78 -0.20
CA MET A 1 29.34 -32.99 -1.17
C MET A 1 28.19 -33.63 -0.39
N SER A 2 26.97 -33.14 -0.36
CA SER A 2 26.30 -32.01 -0.99
C SER A 2 25.20 -31.54 -0.02
N ARG A 3 24.87 -30.25 -0.05
CA ARG A 3 23.82 -29.62 0.77
C ARG A 3 22.45 -30.02 0.21
N ASP A 4 21.59 -30.57 1.06
CA ASP A 4 20.15 -30.62 0.79
C ASP A 4 19.55 -29.24 1.07
N SER A 5 19.43 -28.44 0.01
CA SER A 5 18.64 -27.21 0.02
C SER A 5 17.16 -27.59 -0.04
N GLN A 6 16.47 -27.48 1.09
CA GLN A 6 15.01 -27.51 1.12
C GLN A 6 14.48 -26.36 0.24
N VAL A 7 13.77 -26.71 -0.82
CA VAL A 7 13.03 -25.78 -1.66
C VAL A 7 11.85 -25.26 -0.83
N ILE A 8 11.96 -24.04 -0.30
CA ILE A 8 10.83 -23.33 0.29
C ILE A 8 9.86 -22.98 -0.86
N PRO A 9 8.56 -23.34 -0.78
CA PRO A 9 7.60 -22.99 -1.81
C PRO A 9 7.51 -21.47 -1.94
N ASP A 10 7.78 -20.98 -3.14
CA ASP A 10 7.81 -19.55 -3.46
C ASP A 10 6.37 -19.02 -3.59
N GLU A 11 5.77 -18.62 -2.47
CA GLU A 11 4.50 -17.86 -2.42
C GLU A 11 4.62 -16.46 -3.04
N ARG A 12 5.79 -16.11 -3.59
CA ARG A 12 6.08 -14.86 -4.31
C ARG A 12 5.38 -14.75 -5.67
N ARG A 13 4.69 -15.79 -6.14
CA ARG A 13 3.93 -15.72 -7.39
C ARG A 13 2.52 -15.17 -7.16
N ASN A 14 2.36 -13.92 -7.60
CA ASN A 14 1.11 -13.32 -8.07
C ASN A 14 0.10 -12.84 -7.03
N PHE A 15 0.56 -12.12 -5.99
CA PHE A 15 -0.36 -11.25 -5.24
C PHE A 15 -0.86 -10.09 -6.12
N TRP A 16 -0.01 -9.56 -6.99
CA TRP A 16 -0.25 -8.34 -7.78
C TRP A 16 -1.04 -8.53 -9.07
N TYR A 17 -1.38 -9.76 -9.45
CA TYR A 17 -1.95 -10.08 -10.77
C TYR A 17 -3.40 -10.58 -10.75
N ASN A 18 -4.00 -10.81 -9.59
CA ASN A 18 -5.35 -11.38 -9.51
C ASN A 18 -6.30 -10.45 -8.75
N ASN A 19 -6.67 -9.33 -9.38
CA ASN A 19 -7.97 -8.71 -9.11
C ASN A 19 -8.97 -9.31 -10.13
N PRO A 20 -9.82 -10.28 -9.74
CA PRO A 20 -10.75 -10.93 -10.67
C PRO A 20 -11.89 -10.01 -11.15
N ASN A 21 -11.96 -8.76 -10.69
CA ASN A 21 -12.97 -7.79 -11.14
C ASN A 21 -12.58 -7.04 -12.43
N ASN A 22 -11.36 -7.21 -12.95
CA ASN A 22 -10.90 -6.55 -14.18
C ASN A 22 -11.21 -7.34 -15.47
N ILE A 23 -12.43 -7.86 -15.59
CA ILE A 23 -12.96 -8.33 -16.88
C ILE A 23 -14.06 -7.37 -17.34
N GLN A 24 -13.67 -6.19 -17.80
CA GLN A 24 -14.43 -5.46 -18.80
C GLN A 24 -13.56 -5.31 -20.05
N GLU A 25 -14.09 -5.85 -21.14
CA GLU A 25 -13.43 -5.98 -22.43
C GLU A 25 -13.14 -4.63 -23.07
N GLY A 26 -11.93 -4.48 -23.61
CA GLY A 26 -11.61 -3.47 -24.62
C GLY A 26 -10.92 -2.22 -24.07
N CYS A 27 -9.72 -1.95 -24.62
CA CYS A 27 -8.81 -0.84 -24.34
C CYS A 27 -7.83 -1.07 -23.18
N GLY A 28 -6.55 -0.79 -23.43
CA GLY A 28 -5.41 -1.21 -22.62
C GLY A 28 -5.55 -0.93 -21.13
N VAL A 29 -5.20 -1.93 -20.31
CA VAL A 29 -5.27 -1.91 -18.86
C VAL A 29 -4.30 -0.84 -18.32
N VAL A 30 -4.78 0.39 -18.19
CA VAL A 30 -4.16 1.37 -17.30
C VAL A 30 -4.60 0.96 -15.90
N ALA A 31 -3.68 0.44 -15.10
CA ALA A 31 -3.95 0.24 -13.68
C ALA A 31 -4.38 1.58 -13.09
N SER A 32 -5.64 1.68 -12.63
CA SER A 32 -6.09 2.88 -11.95
C SER A 32 -5.25 3.09 -10.70
N ASN A 33 -4.96 4.34 -10.33
CA ASN A 33 -4.22 4.63 -9.10
C ASN A 33 -4.89 4.00 -7.86
N SER A 34 -6.22 3.91 -7.89
CA SER A 34 -7.05 3.25 -6.89
C SER A 34 -6.70 1.77 -6.69
N ASP A 35 -6.68 0.96 -7.75
CA ASP A 35 -6.45 -0.49 -7.64
C ASP A 35 -5.07 -0.82 -7.04
N SER A 36 -4.06 -0.07 -7.44
CA SER A 36 -2.70 -0.27 -6.95
C SER A 36 -2.52 0.13 -5.50
N ILE A 37 -3.13 1.24 -5.07
CA ILE A 37 -3.14 1.65 -3.67
C ILE A 37 -3.86 0.61 -2.82
N TYR A 38 -5.02 0.13 -3.26
CA TYR A 38 -5.74 -0.95 -2.58
C TYR A 38 -4.84 -2.18 -2.34
N ASN A 39 -4.07 -2.58 -3.36
CA ASN A 39 -3.18 -3.74 -3.26
C ASN A 39 -2.06 -3.52 -2.23
N VAL A 40 -1.44 -2.33 -2.22
CA VAL A 40 -0.40 -1.96 -1.24
C VAL A 40 -0.97 -1.98 0.18
N LEU A 41 -2.11 -1.33 0.40
CA LEU A 41 -2.77 -1.26 1.71
C LEU A 41 -3.19 -2.65 2.20
N THR A 42 -3.70 -3.49 1.29
CA THR A 42 -4.07 -4.88 1.61
C THR A 42 -2.84 -5.71 1.98
N TYR A 43 -1.72 -5.53 1.29
CA TYR A 43 -0.45 -6.20 1.62
C TYR A 43 0.00 -5.83 3.04
N ILE A 44 0.00 -4.54 3.38
CA ILE A 44 0.37 -4.08 4.72
C ILE A 44 -0.52 -4.71 5.80
N LYS A 45 -1.84 -4.71 5.60
CA LYS A 45 -2.80 -5.30 6.55
C LYS A 45 -2.60 -6.81 6.74
N ARG A 46 -2.21 -7.53 5.69
CA ARG A 46 -2.00 -8.99 5.71
C ARG A 46 -0.64 -9.41 6.25
N HIS A 47 0.37 -8.54 6.14
CA HIS A 47 1.75 -8.84 6.52
C HIS A 47 2.33 -7.76 7.45
N PRO A 48 1.72 -7.52 8.63
CA PRO A 48 2.19 -6.49 9.55
C PRO A 48 3.61 -6.77 10.08
N ASP A 49 4.05 -8.03 10.07
CA ASP A 49 5.41 -8.46 10.43
C ASP A 49 6.49 -8.00 9.44
N ARG A 50 6.09 -7.58 8.22
CA ARG A 50 6.97 -7.14 7.14
C ARG A 50 6.97 -5.61 6.94
N VAL A 51 6.30 -4.88 7.82
CA VAL A 51 6.11 -3.43 7.71
C VAL A 51 6.59 -2.78 9.00
N THR A 52 7.40 -1.73 8.85
CA THR A 52 7.80 -0.90 9.99
C THR A 52 6.83 0.26 10.13
N PHE A 53 6.05 0.26 11.21
CA PHE A 53 5.22 1.41 11.58
C PHE A 53 6.08 2.43 12.30
N LYS A 54 6.10 3.67 11.79
CA LYS A 54 6.77 4.76 12.49
C LYS A 54 5.88 5.28 13.64
N PRO A 55 6.47 5.74 14.76
CA PRO A 55 5.70 6.36 15.83
C PRO A 55 4.89 7.54 15.27
N LEU A 56 3.66 7.66 15.75
CA LEU A 56 2.71 8.68 15.30
C LEU A 56 3.22 10.08 15.70
N GLU A 57 3.76 10.83 14.74
CA GLU A 57 4.12 12.25 14.95
C GLU A 57 2.89 13.17 14.86
N TYR A 58 1.85 12.72 14.15
CA TYR A 58 0.56 13.41 14.00
C TYR A 58 -0.60 12.45 14.30
N GLY A 59 -1.61 12.94 15.01
CA GLY A 59 -2.69 12.11 15.54
C GLY A 59 -3.59 11.47 14.48
N ASN A 60 -3.58 11.95 13.24
CA ASN A 60 -4.44 11.51 12.14
C ASN A 60 -3.69 10.85 10.97
N VAL A 61 -2.39 10.56 11.14
CA VAL A 61 -1.53 10.05 10.08
C VAL A 61 -0.96 8.69 10.47
N VAL A 62 -0.98 7.74 9.54
CA VAL A 62 -0.26 6.46 9.67
C VAL A 62 0.89 6.44 8.68
N THR A 63 2.12 6.39 9.19
CA THR A 63 3.33 6.33 8.37
C THR A 63 3.96 4.94 8.46
N MET A 64 4.22 4.33 7.31
CA MET A 64 4.66 2.94 7.16
C MET A 64 5.83 2.85 6.19
N GLY A 65 6.80 2.00 6.52
CA GLY A 65 7.89 1.60 5.63
C GLY A 65 7.75 0.14 5.22
N ILE A 66 7.78 -0.12 3.92
CA ILE A 66 7.83 -1.46 3.34
C ILE A 66 9.22 -1.69 2.76
N ASP A 67 9.82 -2.85 2.99
CA ASP A 67 11.08 -3.25 2.35
C ASP A 67 10.97 -3.16 0.81
N ASP A 68 11.93 -2.50 0.17
CA ASP A 68 11.87 -2.23 -1.27
C ASP A 68 12.10 -3.45 -2.18
N GLN A 69 12.38 -4.63 -1.60
CA GLN A 69 12.41 -5.91 -2.29
C GLN A 69 11.03 -6.56 -2.42
N VAL A 70 10.00 -6.01 -1.77
CA VAL A 70 8.62 -6.44 -1.98
C VAL A 70 8.26 -6.08 -3.43
N PRO A 71 7.91 -7.06 -4.29
CA PRO A 71 7.53 -6.74 -5.65
C PRO A 71 6.28 -5.86 -5.60
N VAL A 72 6.22 -4.79 -6.41
CA VAL A 72 5.04 -3.92 -6.55
C VAL A 72 4.78 -3.71 -8.04
N ALA A 73 3.54 -3.89 -8.49
CA ALA A 73 3.20 -3.62 -9.88
C ALA A 73 3.29 -2.12 -10.19
N ASN A 74 3.88 -1.77 -11.35
CA ASN A 74 4.09 -0.39 -11.80
C ASN A 74 4.75 0.51 -10.73
N GLN A 75 5.78 -0.01 -10.05
CA GLN A 75 6.46 0.65 -8.93
C GLN A 75 6.78 2.13 -9.19
N ASP A 76 7.38 2.49 -10.33
CA ASP A 76 7.80 3.87 -10.61
C ASP A 76 6.65 4.88 -10.67
N LEU A 77 5.42 4.41 -10.95
CA LEU A 77 4.22 5.24 -10.96
C LEU A 77 3.78 5.60 -9.53
N TYR A 78 3.93 4.67 -8.59
CA TYR A 78 3.41 4.79 -7.23
C TYR A 78 4.46 5.17 -6.20
N PHE A 79 5.67 4.64 -6.33
CA PHE A 79 6.82 4.89 -5.47
C PHE A 79 7.91 5.56 -6.29
N PRO A 80 7.70 6.81 -6.71
CA PRO A 80 8.71 7.46 -7.51
C PRO A 80 9.97 7.69 -6.68
N VAL A 81 11.11 7.44 -7.32
CA VAL A 81 12.44 7.58 -6.70
C VAL A 81 12.69 9.04 -6.35
N ASN A 82 13.10 9.29 -5.10
CA ASN A 82 13.56 10.59 -4.60
C ASN A 82 12.55 11.74 -4.75
N ARG A 83 11.26 11.43 -4.87
CA ARG A 83 10.16 12.43 -4.84
C ARG A 83 8.95 11.86 -4.11
N LEU A 84 8.10 12.74 -3.60
CA LEU A 84 6.81 12.36 -3.01
C LEU A 84 5.74 12.35 -4.10
N SER A 85 4.89 11.32 -4.09
CA SER A 85 3.62 11.29 -4.81
C SER A 85 2.51 11.44 -3.79
N VAL A 86 1.63 12.42 -3.97
CA VAL A 86 0.50 12.69 -3.07
C VAL A 86 -0.79 12.53 -3.86
N ASN A 87 -1.70 11.70 -3.39
CA ASN A 87 -2.99 11.43 -4.02
C ASN A 87 -4.12 11.65 -3.02
N LEU A 88 -5.08 12.51 -3.39
CA LEU A 88 -6.40 12.54 -2.74
C LEU A 88 -7.23 11.40 -3.33
N MET A 89 -7.72 10.51 -2.47
CA MET A 89 -8.55 9.40 -2.91
C MET A 89 -9.96 9.87 -3.22
N THR A 90 -10.58 9.27 -4.23
CA THR A 90 -11.95 9.59 -4.63
C THR A 90 -12.96 9.05 -3.62
N ASP A 91 -14.13 9.68 -3.54
CA ASP A 91 -15.23 9.21 -2.68
C ASP A 91 -15.59 7.74 -2.95
N ASP A 92 -15.58 7.32 -4.22
CA ASP A 92 -15.82 5.93 -4.61
C ASP A 92 -14.79 4.98 -3.98
N PHE A 93 -13.50 5.34 -4.01
CA PHE A 93 -12.44 4.55 -3.39
C PHE A 93 -12.63 4.47 -1.86
N VAL A 94 -12.93 5.61 -1.23
CA VAL A 94 -13.15 5.68 0.21
C VAL A 94 -14.34 4.82 0.62
N GLY A 95 -15.44 4.88 -0.13
CA GLY A 95 -16.63 4.08 0.12
C GLY A 95 -16.38 2.58 -0.10
N GLU A 96 -15.81 2.20 -1.24
CA GLU A 96 -15.56 0.81 -1.63
C GLU A 96 -14.58 0.12 -0.66
N TYR A 97 -13.53 0.82 -0.23
CA TYR A 97 -12.47 0.25 0.60
C TYR A 97 -12.51 0.72 2.06
N SER A 98 -13.64 1.24 2.53
CA SER A 98 -13.87 1.70 3.90
C SER A 98 -13.35 0.73 4.97
N SER A 99 -13.69 -0.55 4.90
CA SER A 99 -13.21 -1.55 5.88
C SER A 99 -11.67 -1.75 5.94
N LEU A 100 -10.97 -1.44 4.84
CA LEU A 100 -9.52 -1.44 4.78
C LEU A 100 -8.97 -0.15 5.38
N LEU A 101 -9.56 0.99 5.03
CA LEU A 101 -9.19 2.29 5.54
C LEU A 101 -9.45 2.43 7.04
N ASP A 102 -10.57 1.91 7.55
CA ASP A 102 -10.91 1.86 8.97
C ASP A 102 -9.86 1.11 9.79
N TYR A 103 -9.27 0.05 9.23
CA TYR A 103 -8.18 -0.65 9.91
C TYR A 103 -6.98 0.26 10.16
N PHE A 104 -6.61 1.09 9.19
CA PHE A 104 -5.54 2.08 9.34
C PHE A 104 -5.96 3.26 10.20
N PHE A 105 -7.19 3.76 10.05
CA PHE A 105 -7.74 4.83 10.87
C PHE A 105 -7.69 4.47 12.36
N ASN A 106 -8.04 3.22 12.71
CA ASN A 106 -7.98 2.71 14.08
C ASN A 106 -6.55 2.59 14.65
N MET A 107 -5.50 2.67 13.81
CA MET A 107 -4.11 2.74 14.27
C MET A 107 -3.67 4.15 14.64
N THR A 108 -4.43 5.17 14.21
CA THR A 108 -4.15 6.56 14.54
C THR A 108 -4.52 6.85 16.00
N GLN A 109 -4.04 7.98 16.53
CA GLN A 109 -4.47 8.50 17.83
C GLN A 109 -5.59 9.55 17.67
N ASN A 110 -6.36 9.47 16.58
CA ASN A 110 -7.34 10.48 16.24
C ASN A 110 -8.50 10.46 17.27
N THR A 111 -8.99 11.64 17.61
CA THR A 111 -10.13 11.82 18.51
C THR A 111 -11.45 12.00 17.76
N ARG A 112 -11.40 12.13 16.43
CA ARG A 112 -12.59 12.20 15.56
C ARG A 112 -13.23 10.81 15.42
N PRO A 113 -14.57 10.74 15.37
CA PRO A 113 -15.29 9.48 15.21
C PRO A 113 -15.22 8.93 13.78
N ASP A 114 -14.95 9.77 12.79
CA ASP A 114 -14.95 9.46 11.35
C ASP A 114 -13.94 10.32 10.57
N TYR A 115 -13.80 10.00 9.27
CA TYR A 115 -13.02 10.72 8.28
C TYR A 115 -13.82 10.81 6.97
N HIS A 116 -13.56 11.85 6.18
CA HIS A 116 -14.20 12.06 4.88
C HIS A 116 -13.20 12.07 3.75
N GLU A 117 -12.01 12.60 4.00
CA GLU A 117 -10.95 12.66 3.00
C GLU A 117 -9.79 11.76 3.41
N VAL A 118 -9.24 11.07 2.42
CA VAL A 118 -8.08 10.21 2.59
C VAL A 118 -7.00 10.65 1.62
N TRP A 119 -5.87 11.07 2.17
CA TRP A 119 -4.68 11.42 1.42
C TRP A 119 -3.65 10.32 1.56
N ILE A 120 -3.08 9.90 0.43
CA ILE A 120 -2.04 8.86 0.40
C ILE A 120 -0.78 9.44 -0.23
N THR A 121 0.28 9.43 0.57
CA THR A 121 1.61 9.89 0.19
C THR A 121 2.55 8.70 0.07
N THR A 122 3.24 8.59 -1.06
CA THR A 122 4.14 7.48 -1.37
C THR A 122 5.48 7.95 -1.93
N SER A 123 6.54 7.19 -1.67
CA SER A 123 7.89 7.47 -2.21
C SER A 123 8.79 6.24 -2.15
N HIS A 124 9.76 6.14 -3.07
CA HIS A 124 10.88 5.20 -2.91
C HIS A 124 12.09 5.92 -2.33
N ILE A 125 12.44 5.58 -1.10
CA ILE A 125 13.60 6.09 -0.38
C ILE A 125 14.75 5.10 -0.56
N VAL A 126 15.51 5.27 -1.64
CA VAL A 126 16.57 4.34 -2.07
C VAL A 126 17.64 4.16 -0.98
N ASP A 127 18.07 5.26 -0.36
CA ASP A 127 19.12 5.22 0.68
C ASP A 127 18.73 4.43 1.93
N GLN A 128 17.42 4.23 2.14
CA GLN A 128 16.89 3.47 3.26
C GLN A 128 16.39 2.09 2.85
N HIS A 129 16.43 1.74 1.56
CA HIS A 129 15.86 0.51 1.00
C HIS A 129 14.37 0.33 1.34
N LEU A 130 13.59 1.41 1.28
CA LEU A 130 12.19 1.41 1.71
C LEU A 130 11.25 2.11 0.70
N PHE A 131 10.09 1.52 0.53
CA PHE A 131 8.90 2.22 0.06
C PHE A 131 8.20 2.88 1.25
N LEU A 132 8.08 4.20 1.22
CA LEU A 132 7.31 4.99 2.16
C LEU A 132 5.84 4.97 1.72
N VAL A 133 4.95 4.65 2.65
CA VAL A 133 3.50 4.82 2.52
C VAL A 133 3.01 5.59 3.73
N GLU A 134 2.35 6.71 3.48
CA GLU A 134 1.71 7.51 4.51
C GLU A 134 0.25 7.73 4.15
N ILE A 135 -0.63 7.55 5.14
CA ILE A 135 -2.07 7.76 5.00
C ILE A 135 -2.48 8.83 5.99
N SER A 136 -3.04 9.93 5.50
CA SER A 136 -3.64 10.97 6.33
C SER A 136 -5.16 10.92 6.20
N PHE A 137 -5.83 11.00 7.34
CA PHE A 137 -7.29 11.03 7.45
C PHE A 137 -7.74 12.42 7.88
N GLU A 138 -8.65 13.02 7.11
CA GLU A 138 -9.21 14.36 7.40
C GLU A 138 -10.73 14.33 7.58
#